data_AF-A0A5E7VAD4-F1
#
_entry.id   AF-A0A5E7VAD4-F1
#
_cell.length_a   1.000
_cell.length_b   1.000
_cell.length_c   1.000
_cell.angle_alpha   90.00
_cell.angle_beta   90.00
_cell.angle_gamma   90.00
#
_symmetry.space_group_name_H-M   'P 1'
#
loop_
_entity.id
_entity.type
_entity.pdbx_description
1 polymer ?
#
loop_
_entity_poly.entity_id
_entity_poly.type
_entity_poly.pdbx_seq_one_letter_code
_entity_poly.pdbx_strand_id
1 'polypeptide(L)'
;MDPLYIEETDDWLGNPTSLETCRHQLRMYENEFETLTLKLDRALENIEGLVRDNDALTQERNSLRAKLQYAEGGLLSERRRFADVEHNRNHLFNENQRLLREIRDRDEEE
;
A
#
# COMPACT_ATOMS: atom_id res chain seq x y z
N MET A 1 45.98 -1.01 71.20
CA MET A 1 45.41 -1.32 69.88
C MET A 1 46.01 -0.37 68.89
N ASP A 2 46.69 -0.88 67.87
CA ASP A 2 47.33 -0.08 66.83
C ASP A 2 46.25 0.67 66.03
N PRO A 3 46.28 2.02 65.91
CA PRO A 3 45.24 2.79 65.22
C PRO A 3 45.08 2.49 63.72
N LEU A 4 45.97 1.67 63.15
CA LEU A 4 46.00 1.29 61.73
C LEU A 4 45.54 -0.16 61.47
N TYR A 5 45.11 -0.91 62.50
CA TYR A 5 44.59 -2.25 62.29
C TYR A 5 43.16 -2.19 61.72
N ILE A 6 43.05 -2.32 60.40
CA ILE A 6 41.79 -2.53 59.69
C ILE A 6 41.54 -4.04 59.68
N GLU A 7 40.40 -4.49 60.18
CA GLU A 7 39.99 -5.90 60.12
C GLU A 7 39.97 -6.38 58.66
N GLU A 8 40.43 -7.61 58.40
CA GLU A 8 40.29 -8.26 57.09
C GLU A 8 38.81 -8.45 56.78
N THR A 9 38.24 -7.59 55.93
CA THR A 9 36.82 -7.60 55.57
C THR A 9 36.53 -8.42 54.31
N ASP A 10 37.48 -9.22 53.82
CA ASP A 10 37.34 -9.99 52.56
C ASP A 10 36.17 -10.99 52.61
N ASP A 11 35.81 -11.46 53.80
CA ASP A 11 34.65 -12.33 54.02
C ASP A 11 33.34 -11.59 54.34
N TRP A 12 33.36 -10.26 54.50
CA TRP A 12 32.22 -9.50 55.04
C TRP A 12 31.04 -9.39 54.07
N LEU A 13 31.31 -9.52 52.77
CA LEU A 13 30.31 -9.44 51.70
C LEU A 13 30.15 -10.74 50.91
N GLY A 14 30.99 -11.76 51.16
CA GLY A 14 30.95 -13.04 50.45
C GLY A 14 30.95 -12.86 48.93
N ASN A 15 32.12 -12.63 48.32
CA ASN A 15 32.20 -12.50 46.87
C ASN A 15 31.61 -13.76 46.20
N PRO A 16 30.67 -13.62 45.24
CA PRO A 16 30.06 -14.77 44.62
C PRO A 16 31.15 -15.62 43.97
N THR A 17 31.09 -16.92 44.22
CA THR A 17 32.03 -17.85 43.63
C THR A 17 31.89 -17.82 42.10
N SER A 18 32.95 -18.19 41.37
CA SER A 18 32.88 -18.28 39.91
C SER A 18 31.74 -19.19 39.44
N LEU A 19 31.44 -20.26 40.19
CA LEU A 19 30.32 -21.16 39.90
C LEU A 19 28.96 -20.48 40.06
N GLU A 20 28.76 -19.70 41.13
CA GLU A 20 27.52 -18.93 41.35
C GLU A 20 27.32 -17.87 40.27
N THR A 21 28.41 -17.20 39.89
CA THR A 21 28.40 -16.22 38.80
C THR A 21 28.01 -16.87 37.48
N CYS A 22 28.61 -18.02 37.13
CA CYS A 22 28.25 -18.77 35.93
C CYS A 22 26.78 -19.23 35.94
N ARG A 23 26.28 -19.74 37.07
CA ARG A 23 24.86 -20.14 37.20
C ARG A 23 23.91 -18.96 37.03
N HIS A 24 24.25 -17.81 37.60
CA HIS A 24 23.45 -16.60 37.45
C HIS A 24 23.42 -16.14 35.99
N GLN A 25 24.57 -16.09 35.31
CA GLN A 25 24.65 -15.75 33.89
C GLN A 25 23.84 -16.70 33.01
N LEU A 26 23.88 -18.00 33.30
CA LEU A 26 23.12 -19.00 32.54
C LEU A 26 21.60 -18.75 32.63
N ARG A 27 21.10 -18.43 33.83
CA ARG A 27 19.68 -18.04 34.03
C ARG A 27 19.32 -16.75 33.30
N MET A 28 20.22 -15.78 33.28
CA MET A 28 20.02 -14.53 32.54
C MET A 28 19.87 -14.78 31.04
N TYR A 29 20.75 -15.62 30.48
CA TYR A 29 20.67 -16.00 29.07
C TYR A 29 19.40 -16.80 28.75
N GLU A 30 19.01 -17.75 29.60
CA GLU A 30 17.74 -18.49 29.42
C GLU A 30 16.54 -17.53 29.30
N ASN A 31 16.44 -16.55 30.20
CA ASN A 31 15.37 -15.54 30.16
C ASN A 31 15.44 -14.65 28.90
N GLU A 32 16.65 -14.28 28.48
CA GLU A 32 16.85 -13.46 27.29
C GLU A 32 16.48 -14.22 26.01
N PHE A 33 16.86 -15.50 25.92
CA PHE A 33 16.47 -16.36 24.80
C PHE A 33 14.96 -16.52 24.72
N GLU A 34 14.28 -16.79 25.84
CA GLU A 34 12.82 -16.89 25.87
C GLU A 34 12.16 -15.58 25.37
N THR A 35 12.68 -14.43 25.82
CA THR A 35 12.20 -13.11 25.39
C THR A 35 12.43 -12.89 23.88
N LEU A 36 13.58 -13.29 23.35
CA LEU A 36 13.89 -13.16 21.93
C LEU A 36 13.01 -14.08 21.08
N THR A 37 12.77 -15.31 21.51
CA THR A 37 11.86 -16.24 20.84
C THR A 37 10.46 -15.66 20.73
N LEU A 38 9.91 -15.12 21.82
CA LEU A 38 8.59 -14.47 21.80
C LEU A 38 8.54 -13.25 20.86
N LYS A 39 9.61 -12.46 20.80
CA LYS A 39 9.70 -11.32 19.86
C LYS A 39 9.78 -11.80 18.42
N LEU A 40 10.52 -12.87 18.15
CA LEU A 40 10.64 -13.46 16.82
C LEU A 40 9.29 -14.00 16.34
N ASP A 41 8.58 -14.76 17.18
CA ASP A 41 7.26 -15.30 16.83
C ASP A 41 6.26 -14.18 16.48
N ARG A 42 6.21 -13.11 17.30
CA ARG A 42 5.38 -11.94 17.00
C ARG A 42 5.80 -11.23 15.71
N ALA A 43 7.10 -11.13 15.44
CA ALA A 43 7.59 -10.51 14.21
C ALA A 43 7.19 -11.33 12.99
N LEU A 44 7.28 -12.66 13.07
CA LEU A 44 6.85 -13.58 12.01
C LEU A 44 5.35 -13.46 11.77
N GLU A 45 4.52 -13.49 12.82
CA GLU A 45 3.07 -13.31 12.71
C GLU A 45 2.71 -11.96 12.04
N ASN A 46 3.39 -10.89 12.44
CA ASN A 46 3.19 -9.57 11.82
C ASN A 46 3.58 -9.56 10.34
N ILE A 47 4.71 -10.18 9.97
CA ILE A 47 5.15 -10.25 8.57
C ILE A 47 4.15 -11.05 7.74
N GLU A 48 3.69 -12.20 8.24
CA GLU A 48 2.67 -13.00 7.57
C GLU A 48 1.36 -12.23 7.38
N GLY A 49 0.93 -11.48 8.40
CA GLY A 49 -0.22 -10.58 8.30
C GLY A 49 -0.03 -9.52 7.21
N LEU A 50 1.11 -8.84 7.20
CA LEU A 50 1.43 -7.81 6.21
C LEU A 50 1.49 -8.37 4.78
N VAL A 51 2.04 -9.57 4.59
CA VAL A 51 2.07 -10.23 3.27
C VAL A 51 0.65 -10.53 2.80
N ARG A 52 -0.19 -11.09 3.67
CA ARG A 52 -1.60 -11.39 3.35
C ARG A 52 -2.38 -10.13 2.99
N ASP A 53 -2.21 -9.06 3.75
CA ASP A 53 -2.87 -7.78 3.48
C ASP A 53 -2.38 -7.15 2.17
N ASN A 54 -1.08 -7.26 1.87
CA ASN A 54 -0.51 -6.78 0.61
C ASN A 54 -1.08 -7.54 -0.60
N ASP A 55 -1.23 -8.85 -0.49
CA ASP A 55 -1.84 -9.69 -1.52
C ASP A 55 -3.30 -9.28 -1.76
N ALA A 56 -4.07 -9.06 -0.69
CA ALA A 56 -5.45 -8.59 -0.78
C ALA A 56 -5.54 -7.21 -1.46
N LEU A 57 -4.72 -6.24 -1.04
CA LEU A 57 -4.65 -4.91 -1.66
C LEU A 57 -4.24 -4.98 -3.13
N THR A 58 -3.30 -5.86 -3.47
CA THR A 58 -2.86 -6.08 -4.85
C THR A 58 -3.99 -6.60 -5.72
N GLN A 59 -4.78 -7.56 -5.21
CA GLN A 59 -5.95 -8.08 -5.92
C GLN A 59 -7.02 -7.00 -6.13
N GLU A 60 -7.36 -6.25 -5.09
CA GLU A 60 -8.34 -5.16 -5.18
C GLU A 60 -7.89 -4.08 -6.17
N ARG A 61 -6.65 -3.61 -6.07
CA ARG A 61 -6.07 -2.64 -7.00
C ARG A 61 -6.15 -3.13 -8.45
N ASN A 62 -5.84 -4.40 -8.69
CA ASN A 62 -5.92 -4.96 -10.04
C ASN A 62 -7.37 -5.02 -10.55
N SER A 63 -8.33 -5.36 -9.69
CA SER A 63 -9.77 -5.31 -10.02
C SER A 63 -10.23 -3.89 -10.37
N LEU A 64 -9.84 -2.90 -9.56
CA LEU A 64 -10.18 -1.50 -9.80
C LEU A 64 -9.55 -0.98 -11.09
N ARG A 65 -8.29 -1.33 -11.38
CA ARG A 65 -7.63 -0.98 -12.65
C ARG A 65 -8.36 -1.57 -13.86
N ALA A 66 -8.81 -2.82 -13.79
CA ALA A 66 -9.57 -3.45 -14.87
C ALA A 66 -10.91 -2.73 -15.09
N LYS A 67 -11.63 -2.38 -14.03
CA LYS A 67 -12.88 -1.61 -14.11
C LYS A 67 -12.65 -0.22 -14.70
N LEU A 68 -11.58 0.46 -14.30
CA LEU A 68 -11.20 1.77 -14.83
C LEU A 68 -10.91 1.69 -16.33
N GLN A 69 -10.08 0.73 -16.75
CA GLN A 69 -9.75 0.53 -18.15
C GLN A 69 -11.00 0.25 -19.01
N TYR A 70 -11.93 -0.55 -18.48
CA TYR A 70 -13.20 -0.80 -19.15
C TYR A 70 -14.04 0.48 -19.29
N ALA A 71 -14.16 1.26 -18.22
CA ALA A 71 -14.91 2.53 -18.23
C ALA A 71 -14.29 3.56 -19.18
N GLU A 72 -12.96 3.69 -19.19
CA GLU A 72 -12.23 4.56 -20.13
C GLU A 72 -12.46 4.13 -21.58
N GLY A 73 -12.41 2.82 -21.86
CA GLY A 73 -12.73 2.28 -23.18
C GLY A 73 -14.17 2.61 -23.62
N GLY A 74 -15.13 2.47 -22.70
CA GLY A 74 -16.52 2.86 -22.90
C GLY A 74 -16.64 4.35 -23.24
N LEU A 75 -16.04 5.22 -22.44
CA LEU A 75 -16.07 6.67 -22.63
C LEU A 75 -15.43 7.09 -23.98
N LEU A 76 -14.33 6.46 -24.38
CA LEU A 76 -13.70 6.70 -25.69
C LEU A 76 -14.59 6.26 -26.85
N SER A 77 -15.38 5.19 -26.67
CA SER A 77 -16.32 4.73 -27.68
C SER A 77 -17.51 5.69 -27.82
N GLU A 78 -18.05 6.18 -26.70
CA GLU A 78 -19.13 7.16 -26.69
C GLU A 78 -18.67 8.50 -27.26
N ARG A 79 -17.47 8.96 -26.89
CA ARG A 79 -16.89 10.19 -27.43
C ARG A 79 -16.76 10.15 -28.95
N ARG A 80 -16.37 8.98 -29.51
CA ARG A 80 -16.35 8.78 -30.98
C ARG A 80 -17.75 8.87 -31.58
N ARG A 81 -18.74 8.20 -30.99
CA ARG A 81 -20.14 8.29 -31.45
C ARG A 81 -20.66 9.73 -31.41
N PHE A 82 -20.34 10.50 -30.37
CA PHE A 82 -20.72 11.91 -30.29
C PHE A 82 -20.09 12.74 -31.41
N ALA A 83 -18.81 12.52 -31.71
CA ALA A 83 -18.14 13.18 -32.82
C ALA A 83 -18.78 12.85 -34.17
N ASP A 84 -19.16 11.58 -34.40
CA ASP A 84 -19.85 11.15 -35.62
C ASP A 84 -21.24 11.80 -35.75
N VAL A 85 -22.00 11.86 -34.65
CA VAL A 85 -23.30 12.54 -34.59
C VAL A 85 -23.15 14.04 -34.88
N GLU A 86 -22.14 14.69 -34.29
CA GLU A 86 -21.87 16.10 -34.53
C GLU A 86 -21.51 16.36 -36.00
N HIS A 87 -20.66 15.51 -36.59
CA HIS A 87 -20.29 15.58 -38.00
C HIS A 87 -21.51 15.45 -38.91
N ASN A 88 -22.33 14.41 -38.69
CA ASN A 88 -23.56 14.18 -39.47
C ASN A 88 -24.55 15.34 -39.33
N ARG A 89 -24.71 15.88 -38.12
CA ARG A 89 -25.57 17.06 -37.89
C ARG A 89 -25.09 18.25 -38.70
N ASN A 90 -23.78 18.53 -38.71
CA ASN A 90 -23.20 19.62 -39.49
C ASN A 90 -23.41 19.41 -41.00
N HIS A 91 -23.16 18.20 -41.48
CA HIS A 91 -23.38 17.84 -42.88
C HIS A 91 -24.83 18.06 -43.30
N LEU A 92 -25.79 17.49 -42.55
CA LEU A 92 -27.21 17.63 -42.84
C LEU A 92 -27.69 19.07 -42.75
N PHE A 93 -27.18 19.85 -41.80
CA PHE A 93 -27.49 21.27 -41.70
C PHE A 93 -27.03 22.04 -42.94
N ASN A 94 -25.79 21.82 -43.38
CA ASN A 94 -25.25 22.48 -44.57
C ASN A 94 -26.02 22.07 -45.84
N GLU A 95 -26.35 20.80 -45.98
CA GLU A 95 -27.13 20.28 -47.11
C GLU A 95 -28.53 20.90 -47.14
N ASN A 96 -29.19 21.00 -45.97
CA ASN A 96 -30.50 21.64 -45.84
C ASN A 96 -30.44 23.12 -46.25
N GLN A 97 -29.40 23.84 -45.83
CA GLN A 97 -29.19 25.24 -46.24
C GLN A 97 -28.92 25.37 -47.75
N ARG A 98 -28.22 24.42 -48.37
CA ARG A 98 -28.01 24.41 -49.82
C ARG A 98 -29.34 24.23 -50.57
N LEU A 99 -30.13 23.23 -50.18
CA LEU A 99 -31.43 22.94 -50.78
C LEU A 99 -32.41 24.11 -50.63
N LEU A 100 -32.42 24.79 -49.47
CA LEU A 100 -33.26 25.98 -49.27
C LEU A 100 -32.90 27.12 -50.23
N ARG A 101 -31.61 27.30 -50.54
CA ARG A 101 -31.18 28.28 -51.55
C ARG A 101 -31.61 27.86 -52.95
N GLU A 102 -31.37 26.61 -53.32
CA GLU A 102 -31.78 26.07 -54.62
C GLU A 102 -33.30 26.20 -54.85
N ILE A 103 -34.12 26.00 -53.82
CA ILE A 103 -35.58 26.21 -53.90
C ILE A 103 -35.90 27.69 -54.12
N ARG A 104 -35.32 28.59 -53.33
CA ARG A 104 -35.57 30.03 -53.46
C ARG A 104 -35.15 30.54 -54.84
N ASP A 105 -33.96 30.15 -55.29
CA ASP A 105 -33.44 30.62 -56.57
C ASP A 105 -34.31 30.11 -57.75
N ARG A 106 -34.89 28.90 -57.64
CA ARG A 106 -35.91 28.42 -58.60
C ARG A 106 -37.23 29.20 -58.55
N ASP A 107 -37.71 29.53 -57.35
CA ASP A 107 -38.96 30.29 -57.19
C ASP A 107 -38.82 31.75 -57.70
N GLU A 108 -37.59 32.27 -57.80
CA GLU A 108 -37.27 33.58 -58.40
C GLU A 108 -37.13 33.53 -59.94
N GLU A 109 -36.94 32.35 -60.54
CA GLU A 109 -36.80 32.13 -61.98
C GLU A 109 -38.13 31.83 -62.71
N GLU A 110 -39.20 31.49 -61.98
CA GLU A 110 -40.58 31.29 -62.49
C GLU A 110 -41.44 32.56 -62.44
#